data_AF-A0A7W8VBY0-F1
#
_entry.id   AF-A0A7W8VBY0-F1
#
_cell.length_a   1.000
_cell.length_b   1.000
_cell.length_c   1.000
_cell.angle_alpha   90.00
_cell.angle_beta   90.00
_cell.angle_gamma   90.00
#
_symmetry.space_group_name_H-M   'P 1'
#
loop_
_entity.id
_entity.type
_entity.pdbx_description
1 polymer ?
#
loop_
_entity_poly.entity_id
_entity_poly.type
_entity_poly.pdbx_seq_one_letter_code
_entity_poly.pdbx_strand_id
1 'polypeptide(L)'
;MACFADAAGRDVFAAVVEVQRSPDERKRFSWPVYHSTVRARLECDTVLMVLCFDRATAAWARAPILTGHPEYVLSPLVVGPDEFPVITDEERARAQPEISALSALAHGADPACGEAVLLAFAQSLRTLPDDRLAVYHDYVVAGLAPAARAHWEALMSTGTYEFQTEFARRYHGRGKSEGRAEGEAEALLAVLGARGIDLTERHRGLISSCTDPERLREWIVRAATATRAEQVFG
;
A
#
# COMPACT_ATOMS: atom_id res chain seq x y z
N MET A 1 -9.92 4.72 6.86
CA MET A 1 -10.60 5.29 8.04
C MET A 1 -9.76 5.00 9.27
N ALA A 2 -9.56 5.98 10.14
CA ALA A 2 -8.99 5.80 11.47
C ALA A 2 -10.07 6.05 12.52
N CYS A 3 -10.11 5.23 13.57
CA CYS A 3 -11.03 5.37 14.69
C CYS A 3 -10.24 5.50 15.99
N PHE A 4 -10.71 6.36 16.89
CA PHE A 4 -10.09 6.65 18.16
C PHE A 4 -11.11 6.39 19.27
N ALA A 5 -10.74 5.55 20.23
CA ALA A 5 -11.60 5.15 21.33
C ALA A 5 -11.11 5.72 22.67
N ASP A 6 -12.05 5.91 23.61
CA ASP A 6 -11.73 6.26 24.99
C ASP A 6 -11.16 5.05 25.77
N ALA A 7 -10.78 5.28 27.04
CA ALA A 7 -10.27 4.23 27.92
C ALA A 7 -11.29 3.10 28.20
N ALA A 8 -12.58 3.32 27.94
CA ALA A 8 -13.65 2.34 28.06
C ALA A 8 -13.92 1.60 26.73
N GLY A 9 -13.17 1.89 25.67
CA GLY A 9 -13.30 1.26 24.36
C GLY A 9 -14.46 1.79 23.52
N ARG A 10 -15.03 2.96 23.86
CA ARG A 10 -16.07 3.60 23.05
C ARG A 10 -15.43 4.52 22.02
N ASP A 11 -15.91 4.46 20.78
CA ASP A 11 -15.47 5.35 19.71
C ASP A 11 -15.84 6.80 20.05
N VAL A 12 -14.85 7.70 20.08
CA VAL A 12 -15.04 9.13 20.40
C VAL A 12 -14.73 10.05 19.23
N PHE A 13 -13.95 9.59 18.26
CA PHE A 13 -13.60 10.35 17.08
C PHE A 13 -13.22 9.43 15.91
N ALA A 14 -13.57 9.84 14.69
CA ALA A 14 -13.19 9.11 13.48
C ALA A 14 -12.68 10.05 12.38
N ALA A 15 -11.75 9.56 11.58
CA ALA A 15 -11.26 10.23 10.38
C ALA A 15 -11.47 9.34 9.16
N VAL A 16 -12.26 9.82 8.19
CA VAL A 16 -12.28 9.30 6.83
C VAL A 16 -11.05 9.85 6.13
N VAL A 17 -10.06 8.99 5.86
CA VAL A 17 -8.82 9.39 5.19
C VAL A 17 -8.89 8.97 3.73
N GLU A 18 -8.77 9.95 2.84
CA GLU A 18 -8.71 9.77 1.40
C GLU A 18 -7.36 10.25 0.87
N VAL A 19 -6.80 9.53 -0.11
CA VAL A 19 -5.65 10.00 -0.89
C VAL A 19 -6.15 10.46 -2.25
N GLN A 20 -5.90 11.72 -2.60
CA GLN A 20 -6.32 12.32 -3.87
C GLN A 20 -5.10 12.75 -4.69
N ARG A 21 -4.96 12.18 -5.90
CA ARG A 21 -3.81 12.41 -6.80
C ARG A 21 -4.06 13.45 -7.90
N SER A 22 -5.32 13.75 -8.17
CA SER A 22 -5.76 14.75 -9.15
C SER A 22 -7.17 15.21 -8.81
N PRO A 23 -7.65 16.38 -9.26
CA PRO A 23 -9.06 16.75 -9.12
C PRO A 23 -10.02 15.68 -9.68
N ASP A 24 -11.11 15.40 -8.97
CA ASP A 24 -12.16 14.45 -9.39
C ASP A 24 -13.54 14.93 -8.89
N GLU A 25 -14.33 15.49 -9.80
CA GLU A 25 -15.64 16.05 -9.47
C GLU A 25 -16.62 15.03 -8.87
N ARG A 26 -16.45 13.73 -9.13
CA ARG A 26 -17.30 12.71 -8.52
C ARG A 26 -17.16 12.69 -6.99
N LYS A 27 -15.99 13.08 -6.48
CA LYS A 27 -15.69 13.12 -5.04
C LYS A 27 -16.51 14.17 -4.29
N ARG A 28 -16.95 15.24 -4.96
CA ARG A 28 -17.91 16.21 -4.39
C ARG A 28 -19.19 15.54 -3.91
N PHE A 29 -19.55 14.40 -4.50
CA PHE A 29 -20.74 13.64 -4.14
C PHE A 29 -20.43 12.39 -3.31
N SER A 30 -19.29 11.72 -3.51
CA SER A 30 -18.97 10.50 -2.75
C SER A 30 -18.36 10.78 -1.37
N TRP A 31 -17.58 11.84 -1.21
CA TRP A 31 -16.99 12.17 0.10
C TRP A 31 -18.02 12.48 1.19
N PRO A 32 -19.11 13.24 0.93
CA PRO A 32 -20.20 13.37 1.90
C PRO A 32 -20.81 12.03 2.30
N VAL A 33 -20.96 11.09 1.36
CA VAL A 33 -21.46 9.74 1.65
C VAL A 33 -20.50 8.98 2.57
N TYR A 34 -19.20 9.04 2.30
CA TYR A 34 -18.20 8.35 3.13
C TYR A 34 -18.20 8.89 4.56
N HIS A 35 -18.18 10.22 4.70
CA HIS A 35 -18.24 10.90 5.98
C HIS A 35 -19.50 10.54 6.77
N SER A 36 -20.68 10.71 6.17
CA SER A 36 -21.97 10.45 6.82
C SER A 36 -22.15 8.98 7.19
N THR A 37 -21.70 8.05 6.34
CA THR A 37 -21.76 6.60 6.62
C THR A 37 -20.94 6.23 7.85
N VAL A 38 -19.71 6.75 7.95
CA VAL A 38 -18.84 6.49 9.11
C VAL A 38 -19.42 7.12 10.37
N ARG A 39 -19.87 8.37 10.29
CA ARG A 39 -20.51 9.06 11.41
C ARG A 39 -21.75 8.32 11.92
N ALA A 40 -22.60 7.84 11.02
CA ALA A 40 -23.80 7.09 11.38
C ALA A 40 -23.47 5.74 12.01
N ARG A 41 -22.39 5.07 11.57
CA ARG A 41 -21.99 3.77 12.10
C ARG A 41 -21.34 3.86 13.48
N LEU A 42 -20.50 4.87 13.71
CA LEU A 42 -19.69 5.00 14.93
C LEU A 42 -20.32 5.92 15.97
N GLU A 43 -21.36 6.68 15.58
CA GLU A 43 -22.10 7.61 16.45
C GLU A 43 -21.22 8.64 17.17
N CYS A 44 -20.06 8.96 16.59
CA CYS A 44 -19.07 9.89 17.12
C CYS A 44 -18.74 11.02 16.14
N ASP A 45 -18.04 12.05 16.61
CA ASP A 45 -17.52 13.10 15.74
C ASP A 45 -16.63 12.48 14.66
N THR A 46 -16.85 12.89 13.42
CA THR A 46 -16.17 12.34 12.26
C THR A 46 -15.71 13.47 11.36
N VAL A 47 -14.47 13.40 10.88
CA VAL A 47 -13.91 14.35 9.90
C VAL A 47 -13.56 13.64 8.59
N LEU A 48 -13.54 14.42 7.51
CA LEU A 48 -12.95 14.00 6.25
C LEU A 48 -11.56 14.63 6.14
N MET A 49 -10.55 13.80 5.99
CA MET A 49 -9.15 14.18 5.77
C MET A 49 -8.71 13.73 4.38
N VAL A 50 -8.13 14.65 3.59
CA VAL A 50 -7.68 14.38 2.23
C VAL A 50 -6.19 14.66 2.13
N LEU A 51 -5.42 13.65 1.72
CA LEU A 51 -3.99 13.75 1.46
C LEU A 51 -3.77 14.07 -0.02
N CYS A 52 -3.06 15.16 -0.32
CA CYS A 52 -2.78 15.62 -1.68
C CYS A 52 -1.27 15.85 -1.86
N PHE A 53 -0.69 15.33 -2.94
CA PHE A 53 0.76 15.39 -3.15
C PHE A 53 1.20 16.52 -4.10
N ASP A 54 0.26 17.32 -4.58
CA ASP A 54 0.54 18.55 -5.31
C ASP A 54 -0.38 19.69 -4.84
N ARG A 55 0.09 20.93 -5.00
CA ARG A 55 -0.62 22.13 -4.53
C ARG A 55 -1.94 22.37 -5.27
N ALA A 56 -2.05 21.99 -6.54
CA ALA A 56 -3.26 22.22 -7.33
C ALA A 56 -4.40 21.30 -6.87
N THR A 57 -4.10 20.01 -6.68
CA THR A 57 -5.05 19.04 -6.11
C THR A 57 -5.44 19.41 -4.68
N ALA A 58 -4.47 19.85 -3.86
CA ALA A 58 -4.75 20.31 -2.49
C ALA A 58 -5.69 21.52 -2.48
N ALA A 59 -5.44 22.52 -3.32
CA ALA A 59 -6.30 23.71 -3.43
C ALA A 59 -7.72 23.33 -3.89
N TRP A 60 -7.85 22.44 -4.88
CA TRP A 60 -9.15 21.92 -5.30
C TRP A 60 -9.85 21.18 -4.15
N ALA A 61 -9.16 20.29 -3.44
CA ALA A 61 -9.74 19.50 -2.36
C ALA A 61 -10.22 20.36 -1.19
N ARG A 62 -9.59 21.52 -0.93
CA ARG A 62 -10.00 22.47 0.11
C ARG A 62 -11.31 23.19 -0.19
N ALA A 63 -11.77 23.18 -1.43
CA ALA A 63 -13.01 23.88 -1.78
C ALA A 63 -14.21 23.26 -1.03
N PRO A 64 -15.07 24.09 -0.40
CA PRO A 64 -16.24 23.60 0.32
C PRO A 64 -17.20 22.82 -0.59
N ILE A 65 -17.83 21.78 -0.04
CA ILE A 65 -18.81 20.96 -0.74
C ILE A 65 -20.20 21.36 -0.27
N LEU A 66 -20.95 22.02 -1.16
CA LEU A 66 -22.34 22.38 -0.93
C LEU A 66 -23.22 21.15 -1.17
N THR A 67 -23.95 20.71 -0.14
CA THR A 67 -24.83 19.52 -0.24
C THR A 67 -26.23 19.84 -0.75
N GLY A 68 -26.57 21.14 -0.87
CA GLY A 68 -27.89 21.61 -1.25
C GLY A 68 -28.87 21.80 -0.08
N HIS A 69 -28.52 21.37 1.13
CA HIS A 69 -29.28 21.67 2.35
C HIS A 69 -28.74 22.95 3.02
N PRO A 70 -29.61 23.81 3.59
CA PRO A 70 -29.15 25.01 4.32
C PRO A 70 -28.12 24.66 5.39
N GLU A 71 -27.04 25.44 5.46
CA GLU A 71 -25.96 25.34 6.46
C GLU A 71 -25.16 24.02 6.46
N TYR A 72 -25.56 23.01 5.68
CA TYR A 72 -24.84 21.74 5.61
C TYR A 72 -23.78 21.75 4.50
N VAL A 73 -22.61 22.27 4.86
CA VAL A 73 -21.43 22.35 3.99
C VAL A 73 -20.34 21.46 4.55
N LEU A 74 -19.80 20.56 3.72
CA LEU A 74 -18.65 19.74 4.10
C LEU A 74 -17.37 20.42 3.61
N SER A 75 -16.51 20.85 4.54
CA SER A 75 -15.18 21.41 4.24
C SER A 75 -14.12 20.36 4.58
N PRO A 76 -13.47 19.73 3.58
CA PRO A 76 -12.45 18.71 3.83
C PRO A 76 -11.23 19.29 4.57
N LEU A 77 -10.68 18.53 5.53
CA LEU A 77 -9.38 18.82 6.13
C LEU A 77 -8.31 18.32 5.16
N VAL A 78 -7.53 19.22 4.57
CA VAL A 78 -6.55 18.85 3.54
C VAL A 78 -5.14 18.95 4.09
N VAL A 79 -4.36 17.88 3.87
CA VAL A 79 -2.91 17.84 4.08
C VAL A 79 -2.26 17.81 2.70
N GLY A 80 -1.68 18.93 2.31
CA GLY A 80 -1.00 19.12 1.03
C GLY A 80 0.53 19.13 1.18
N PRO A 81 1.26 19.42 0.09
CA PRO A 81 2.72 19.49 0.10
C PRO A 81 3.27 20.45 1.16
N ASP A 82 2.58 21.56 1.42
CA ASP A 82 3.03 22.58 2.37
C ASP A 82 2.90 22.10 3.84
N GLU A 83 2.05 21.10 4.12
CA GLU A 83 1.93 20.46 5.43
C GLU A 83 2.82 19.22 5.58
N PHE A 84 3.26 18.60 4.47
CA PHE A 84 4.15 17.45 4.53
C PHE A 84 5.58 17.88 4.86
N PRO A 85 6.23 17.25 5.86
CA PRO A 85 7.61 17.59 6.19
C PRO A 85 8.54 17.19 5.05
N VAL A 86 9.52 18.03 4.77
CA VAL A 86 10.65 17.69 3.89
C VAL A 86 11.63 16.84 4.69
N ILE A 87 11.74 15.56 4.36
CA ILE A 87 12.66 14.60 4.99
C ILE A 87 13.82 14.33 4.04
N THR A 88 14.98 14.91 4.33
CA THR A 88 16.25 14.68 3.60
C THR A 88 17.31 13.99 4.46
N ASP A 89 17.09 13.90 5.76
CA ASP A 89 18.01 13.28 6.72
C ASP A 89 17.76 11.76 6.81
N GLU A 90 18.84 10.97 6.77
CA GLU A 90 18.75 9.51 6.75
C GLU A 90 18.26 8.93 8.09
N GLU A 91 18.75 9.46 9.21
CA GLU A 91 18.38 8.94 10.53
C GLU A 91 16.90 9.17 10.81
N ARG A 92 16.42 10.37 10.48
CA ARG A 92 15.01 10.72 10.57
C ARG A 92 14.15 9.89 9.63
N ALA A 93 14.60 9.62 8.41
CA ALA A 93 13.87 8.79 7.46
C ALA A 93 13.75 7.34 7.95
N ARG A 94 14.82 6.78 8.52
CA ARG A 94 14.81 5.45 9.15
C ARG A 94 13.92 5.38 10.38
N ALA A 95 13.91 6.44 11.20
CA ALA A 95 13.06 6.52 12.38
C ALA A 95 11.57 6.70 12.05
N GLN A 96 11.25 7.25 10.87
CA GLN A 96 9.88 7.56 10.45
C GLN A 96 9.62 7.18 8.97
N PRO A 97 9.59 5.88 8.62
CA PRO A 97 9.44 5.44 7.23
C PRO A 97 8.12 5.89 6.59
N GLU A 98 7.03 5.93 7.35
CA GLU A 98 5.72 6.43 6.89
C GLU A 98 5.78 7.90 6.46
N ILE A 99 6.45 8.72 7.27
CA ILE A 99 6.60 10.15 7.00
C ILE A 99 7.57 10.37 5.83
N SER A 100 8.63 9.56 5.74
CA SER A 100 9.56 9.57 4.61
C SER A 100 8.87 9.23 3.28
N ALA A 101 7.97 8.24 3.28
CA ALA A 101 7.16 7.90 2.12
C ALA A 101 6.25 9.05 1.66
N LEU A 102 5.57 9.72 2.61
CA LEU A 102 4.74 10.89 2.30
C LEU A 102 5.58 12.08 1.80
N SER A 103 6.77 12.29 2.39
CA SER A 103 7.73 13.30 1.92
C SER A 103 8.16 13.02 0.48
N ALA A 104 8.47 11.77 0.13
CA ALA A 104 8.85 11.39 -1.23
C ALA A 104 7.74 11.64 -2.25
N LEU A 105 6.50 11.31 -1.89
CA LEU A 105 5.34 11.56 -2.75
C LEU A 105 5.10 13.06 -2.98
N ALA A 106 5.22 13.88 -1.93
CA ALA A 106 4.96 15.32 -2.00
C ALA A 106 6.10 16.11 -2.66
N HIS A 107 7.36 15.75 -2.36
CA HIS A 107 8.53 16.59 -2.63
C HIS A 107 9.51 15.97 -3.62
N GLY A 108 9.33 14.71 -4.04
CA GLY A 108 10.27 14.01 -4.92
C GLY A 108 10.45 14.64 -6.31
N ALA A 109 9.52 15.49 -6.74
CA ALA A 109 9.60 16.24 -7.99
C ALA A 109 10.16 17.67 -7.82
N ASP A 110 10.41 18.10 -6.60
CA ASP A 110 10.94 19.43 -6.31
C ASP A 110 12.40 19.53 -6.78
N PRO A 111 12.76 20.49 -7.66
CA PRO A 111 14.14 20.63 -8.14
C PRO A 111 15.17 20.94 -7.05
N ALA A 112 14.76 21.55 -5.93
CA ALA A 112 15.66 21.96 -4.86
C ALA A 112 15.96 20.85 -3.85
N CYS A 113 15.02 19.92 -3.62
CA CYS A 113 15.17 18.88 -2.59
C CYS A 113 14.77 17.46 -3.00
N GLY A 114 14.20 17.26 -4.19
CA GLY A 114 13.60 16.00 -4.61
C GLY A 114 14.58 14.82 -4.61
N GLU A 115 15.80 15.01 -5.09
CA GLU A 115 16.84 13.98 -5.05
C GLU A 115 17.18 13.55 -3.61
N ALA A 116 17.40 14.53 -2.72
CA ALA A 116 17.74 14.27 -1.32
C ALA A 116 16.58 13.59 -0.58
N VAL A 117 15.33 13.96 -0.88
CA VAL A 117 14.15 13.32 -0.29
C VAL A 117 14.01 11.87 -0.78
N LEU A 118 14.21 11.61 -2.07
CA LEU A 118 14.15 10.26 -2.62
C LEU A 118 15.27 9.38 -2.05
N LEU A 119 16.49 9.92 -1.89
CA LEU A 119 17.58 9.22 -1.21
C LEU A 119 17.24 8.88 0.25
N ALA A 120 16.68 9.83 1.01
CA ALA A 120 16.25 9.58 2.38
C ALA A 120 15.17 8.48 2.44
N PHE A 121 14.21 8.49 1.51
CA PHE A 121 13.21 7.44 1.40
C PHE A 121 13.83 6.07 1.10
N ALA A 122 14.80 5.98 0.18
CA ALA A 122 15.53 4.75 -0.07
C ALA A 122 16.19 4.20 1.22
N GLN A 123 16.80 5.08 2.03
CA GLN A 123 17.37 4.68 3.32
C GLN A 123 16.33 4.19 4.31
N SER A 124 15.12 4.75 4.32
CA SER A 124 14.02 4.28 5.17
C SER A 124 13.61 2.83 4.84
N LEU A 125 13.58 2.46 3.54
CA LEU A 125 13.18 1.13 3.09
C LEU A 125 14.09 0.02 3.63
N ARG A 126 15.37 0.29 3.92
CA ARG A 126 16.30 -0.70 4.50
C ARG A 126 15.86 -1.20 5.87
N THR A 127 15.18 -0.35 6.64
CA THR A 127 14.74 -0.67 8.01
C THR A 127 13.42 -1.40 8.07
N LEU A 128 12.67 -1.41 6.96
CA LEU A 128 11.39 -2.09 6.90
C LEU A 128 11.58 -3.60 6.79
N PRO A 129 10.69 -4.40 7.43
CA PRO A 129 10.59 -5.82 7.13
C PRO A 129 10.08 -6.04 5.70
N ASP A 130 10.38 -7.20 5.12
CA ASP A 130 10.21 -7.48 3.68
C ASP A 130 8.75 -7.35 3.21
N ASP A 131 7.79 -7.66 4.09
CA ASP A 131 6.35 -7.55 3.84
C ASP A 131 5.93 -6.10 3.62
N ARG A 132 6.35 -5.19 4.50
CA ARG A 132 6.06 -3.75 4.43
C ARG A 132 6.90 -3.03 3.38
N LEU A 133 8.13 -3.49 3.13
CA LEU A 133 9.03 -2.91 2.15
C LEU A 133 8.40 -2.87 0.76
N ALA A 134 7.85 -3.99 0.28
CA ALA A 134 7.23 -4.03 -1.06
C ALA A 134 6.00 -3.12 -1.14
N VAL A 135 5.14 -3.17 -0.11
CA VAL A 135 3.93 -2.34 -0.07
C VAL A 135 4.29 -0.86 -0.11
N TYR A 136 5.27 -0.42 0.68
CA TYR A 136 5.67 0.99 0.74
C TYR A 136 6.37 1.41 -0.55
N HIS A 137 7.28 0.59 -1.07
CA HIS A 137 7.95 0.85 -2.32
C HIS A 137 6.95 1.00 -3.48
N ASP A 138 6.10 0.00 -3.72
CA ASP A 138 5.17 0.01 -4.85
C ASP A 138 4.15 1.14 -4.72
N TYR A 139 3.66 1.39 -3.51
CA TYR A 139 2.74 2.50 -3.27
C TYR A 139 3.38 3.85 -3.58
N VAL A 140 4.60 4.09 -3.11
CA VAL A 140 5.31 5.36 -3.36
C VAL A 140 5.62 5.50 -4.83
N VAL A 141 6.24 4.49 -5.46
CA VAL A 141 6.60 4.55 -6.88
C VAL A 141 5.38 4.75 -7.79
N ALA A 142 4.26 4.10 -7.48
CA ALA A 142 3.00 4.29 -8.20
C ALA A 142 2.35 5.67 -7.97
N GLY A 143 2.75 6.38 -6.92
CA GLY A 143 2.27 7.73 -6.60
C GLY A 143 3.22 8.86 -7.00
N LEU A 144 4.47 8.55 -7.36
CA LEU A 144 5.45 9.55 -7.78
C LEU A 144 5.02 10.25 -9.07
N ALA A 145 5.21 11.57 -9.11
CA ALA A 145 5.10 12.33 -10.35
C ALA A 145 6.15 11.84 -11.38
N PRO A 146 5.92 11.99 -12.71
CA PRO A 146 6.82 11.46 -13.73
C PRO A 146 8.29 11.85 -13.57
N ALA A 147 8.57 13.11 -13.21
CA ALA A 147 9.93 13.59 -12.97
C ALA A 147 10.57 12.91 -11.74
N ALA A 148 9.83 12.80 -10.63
CA ALA A 148 10.30 12.12 -9.43
C ALA A 148 10.55 10.62 -9.67
N ARG A 149 9.68 9.98 -10.47
CA ARG A 149 9.85 8.59 -10.86
C ARG A 149 11.10 8.37 -11.69
N ALA A 150 11.39 9.26 -12.65
CA ALA A 150 12.62 9.19 -13.44
C ALA A 150 13.87 9.35 -12.54
N HIS A 151 13.84 10.27 -11.56
CA HIS A 151 14.90 10.40 -10.57
C HIS A 151 15.03 9.15 -9.70
N TRP A 152 13.91 8.58 -9.24
CA TRP A 152 13.90 7.33 -8.48
C TRP A 152 14.53 6.18 -9.27
N GLU A 153 14.11 5.99 -10.54
CA GLU A 153 14.66 4.96 -11.42
C GLU A 153 16.16 5.17 -11.68
N ALA A 154 16.60 6.41 -11.86
CA ALA A 154 18.02 6.76 -11.96
C ALA A 154 18.77 6.41 -10.67
N LEU A 155 18.28 6.82 -9.49
CA LEU A 155 18.86 6.48 -8.19
C LEU A 155 18.95 4.97 -7.96
N MET A 156 17.91 4.23 -8.34
CA MET A 156 17.88 2.77 -8.29
C MET A 156 18.81 2.11 -9.31
N SER A 157 19.34 2.85 -10.30
CA SER A 157 20.22 2.36 -11.36
C SER A 157 21.69 2.80 -11.21
N THR A 158 21.96 3.97 -10.65
CA THR A 158 23.31 4.58 -10.60
C THR A 158 24.17 4.13 -9.42
N GLY A 159 23.66 3.30 -8.51
CA GLY A 159 24.48 2.57 -7.57
C GLY A 159 25.26 3.45 -6.58
N THR A 160 24.54 4.13 -5.69
CA THR A 160 25.10 4.36 -4.35
C THR A 160 25.25 2.99 -3.67
N TYR A 161 26.49 2.51 -3.66
CA TYR A 161 26.95 1.16 -3.27
C TYR A 161 26.32 0.69 -1.94
N GLU A 162 26.04 -0.62 -1.84
CA GLU A 162 25.26 -1.35 -0.81
C GLU A 162 23.73 -1.38 -0.98
N PHE A 163 23.06 -0.23 -1.20
CA PHE A 163 21.59 -0.21 -1.21
C PHE A 163 21.00 -1.04 -2.35
N GLN A 164 21.49 -0.87 -3.59
CA GLN A 164 21.02 -1.66 -4.75
C GLN A 164 21.15 -3.16 -4.50
N THR A 165 22.28 -3.63 -3.98
CA THR A 165 22.54 -5.06 -3.81
C THR A 165 21.72 -5.65 -2.67
N GLU A 166 21.48 -4.91 -1.59
CA GLU A 166 20.62 -5.35 -0.49
C GLU A 166 19.15 -5.30 -0.87
N PHE A 167 18.70 -4.18 -1.44
CA PHE A 167 17.34 -3.97 -1.92
C PHE A 167 16.98 -4.98 -3.00
N ALA A 168 17.81 -5.14 -4.05
CA ALA A 168 17.58 -6.15 -5.08
C ALA A 168 17.58 -7.57 -4.50
N ARG A 169 18.45 -7.90 -3.52
CA ARG A 169 18.41 -9.23 -2.89
C ARG A 169 17.11 -9.49 -2.12
N ARG A 170 16.66 -8.54 -1.29
CA ARG A 170 15.40 -8.66 -0.53
C ARG A 170 14.19 -8.65 -1.46
N TYR A 171 14.09 -7.66 -2.36
CA TYR A 171 12.97 -7.49 -3.27
C TYR A 171 12.86 -8.62 -4.30
N HIS A 172 13.97 -8.97 -4.96
CA HIS A 172 14.00 -10.03 -5.96
C HIS A 172 13.95 -11.42 -5.33
N GLY A 173 14.51 -11.59 -4.13
CA GLY A 173 14.35 -12.82 -3.34
C GLY A 173 12.89 -13.09 -3.01
N ARG A 174 12.16 -12.05 -2.58
CA ARG A 174 10.72 -12.11 -2.34
C ARG A 174 9.95 -12.40 -3.62
N GLY A 175 10.13 -11.61 -4.68
CA GLY A 175 9.44 -11.84 -5.97
C GLY A 175 9.72 -13.22 -6.57
N LYS A 176 10.93 -13.75 -6.37
CA LYS A 176 11.27 -15.13 -6.76
C LYS A 176 10.59 -16.16 -5.86
N SER A 177 10.46 -15.92 -4.56
CA SER A 177 9.76 -16.84 -3.64
C SER A 177 8.25 -16.85 -3.87
N GLU A 178 7.63 -15.69 -4.05
CA GLU A 178 6.20 -15.55 -4.36
C GLU A 178 5.90 -16.13 -5.74
N GLY A 179 6.64 -15.76 -6.77
CA GLY A 179 6.46 -16.34 -8.12
C GLY A 179 6.76 -17.84 -8.18
N ARG A 180 7.63 -18.36 -7.31
CA ARG A 180 7.87 -19.81 -7.18
C ARG A 180 6.71 -20.50 -6.48
N ALA A 181 6.18 -19.93 -5.40
CA ALA A 181 5.00 -20.45 -4.72
C ALA A 181 3.77 -20.42 -5.65
N GLU A 182 3.52 -19.32 -6.34
CA GLU A 182 2.44 -19.20 -7.34
C GLU A 182 2.61 -20.24 -8.46
N GLY A 183 3.80 -20.35 -9.05
CA GLY A 183 4.08 -21.33 -10.10
C GLY A 183 3.95 -22.79 -9.62
N GLU A 184 4.31 -23.08 -8.36
CA GLU A 184 4.14 -24.41 -7.77
C GLU A 184 2.69 -24.69 -7.40
N ALA A 185 1.93 -23.70 -6.95
CA ALA A 185 0.49 -23.81 -6.73
C ALA A 185 -0.26 -24.08 -8.04
N GLU A 186 0.08 -23.38 -9.13
CA GLU A 186 -0.46 -23.65 -10.47
C GLU A 186 -0.07 -25.05 -10.97
N ALA A 187 1.18 -25.46 -10.79
CA ALA A 187 1.64 -26.79 -11.16
C ALA A 187 0.91 -27.89 -10.37
N LEU A 188 0.67 -27.68 -9.06
CA LEU A 188 -0.09 -28.60 -8.23
C LEU A 188 -1.53 -28.74 -8.70
N LEU A 189 -2.21 -27.64 -9.02
CA LEU A 189 -3.56 -27.64 -9.57
C LEU A 189 -3.62 -28.38 -10.92
N ALA A 190 -2.63 -28.17 -11.79
CA ALA A 190 -2.53 -28.84 -13.07
C ALA A 190 -2.34 -30.36 -12.92
N VAL A 191 -1.46 -30.81 -12.01
CA VAL A 191 -1.23 -32.22 -11.71
C VAL A 191 -2.49 -32.88 -11.15
N LEU A 192 -3.16 -32.25 -10.17
CA LEU A 192 -4.39 -32.78 -9.57
C LEU A 192 -5.53 -32.88 -10.59
N GLY A 193 -5.65 -31.88 -11.48
CA GLY A 193 -6.59 -31.89 -12.59
C GLY A 193 -6.33 -33.02 -13.59
N ALA A 194 -5.06 -33.21 -14.01
CA ALA A 194 -4.67 -34.30 -14.90
C ALA A 194 -4.88 -35.69 -14.28
N ARG A 195 -4.78 -35.80 -12.96
CA ARG A 195 -5.05 -37.01 -12.18
C ARG A 195 -6.54 -37.29 -11.95
N GLY A 196 -7.42 -36.36 -12.32
CA GLY A 196 -8.86 -36.48 -12.08
C GLY A 196 -9.23 -36.47 -10.59
N ILE A 197 -8.43 -35.81 -9.74
CA ILE A 197 -8.72 -35.69 -8.31
C ILE A 197 -9.64 -34.49 -8.10
N ASP A 198 -10.85 -34.75 -7.61
CA ASP A 198 -11.82 -33.70 -7.32
C ASP A 198 -11.37 -32.81 -6.16
N LEU A 199 -11.23 -31.52 -6.44
CA LEU A 199 -10.91 -30.50 -5.46
C LEU A 199 -12.15 -29.69 -5.09
N THR A 200 -12.45 -29.66 -3.80
CA THR A 200 -13.41 -28.72 -3.23
C THR A 200 -12.88 -27.30 -3.32
N GLU A 201 -13.76 -26.31 -3.21
CA GLU A 201 -13.37 -24.89 -3.17
C GLU A 201 -12.40 -24.59 -2.02
N ARG A 202 -12.55 -25.30 -0.90
CA ARG A 202 -11.62 -25.23 0.24
C ARG A 202 -10.21 -25.67 -0.13
N HIS A 203 -10.06 -26.73 -0.93
CA HIS A 203 -8.75 -27.20 -1.38
C HIS A 203 -8.11 -26.20 -2.35
N ARG A 204 -8.89 -25.60 -3.27
CA ARG A 204 -8.38 -24.56 -4.18
C ARG A 204 -7.93 -23.34 -3.39
N GLY A 205 -8.75 -22.85 -2.46
CA GLY A 205 -8.38 -21.74 -1.57
C GLY A 205 -7.13 -22.03 -0.75
N LEU A 206 -6.96 -23.26 -0.25
CA LEU A 206 -5.76 -23.67 0.49
C LEU A 206 -4.50 -23.62 -0.40
N ILE A 207 -4.57 -24.12 -1.63
CA ILE A 207 -3.44 -24.12 -2.56
C ILE A 207 -3.09 -22.69 -2.97
N SER A 208 -4.08 -21.90 -3.40
CA SER A 208 -3.89 -20.53 -3.89
C SER A 208 -3.45 -19.53 -2.81
N SER A 209 -3.68 -19.84 -1.54
CA SER A 209 -3.24 -19.00 -0.41
C SER A 209 -1.92 -19.45 0.21
N CYS A 210 -1.33 -20.56 -0.25
CA CYS A 210 -0.09 -21.09 0.29
C CYS A 210 1.12 -20.34 -0.26
N THR A 211 1.86 -19.67 0.62
CA THR A 211 3.06 -18.90 0.28
C THR A 211 4.37 -19.66 0.55
N ASP A 212 4.28 -20.93 0.96
CA ASP A 212 5.43 -21.80 1.27
C ASP A 212 5.73 -22.76 0.10
N PRO A 213 6.81 -22.55 -0.67
CA PRO A 213 7.18 -23.42 -1.79
C PRO A 213 7.55 -24.84 -1.37
N GLU A 214 8.16 -25.05 -0.20
CA GLU A 214 8.55 -26.41 0.20
C GLU A 214 7.31 -27.25 0.52
N ARG A 215 6.32 -26.64 1.14
CA ARG A 215 5.01 -27.28 1.36
C ARG A 215 4.29 -27.58 0.05
N LEU A 216 4.32 -26.66 -0.91
CA LEU A 216 3.74 -26.88 -2.24
C LEU A 216 4.45 -28.01 -3.01
N ARG A 217 5.79 -28.09 -2.95
CA ARG A 217 6.57 -29.22 -3.48
C ARG A 217 6.15 -30.55 -2.87
N GLU A 218 6.03 -30.63 -1.55
CA GLU A 218 5.62 -31.86 -0.88
C GLU A 218 4.24 -32.30 -1.38
N TRP A 219 3.31 -31.37 -1.54
CA TRP A 219 2.00 -31.65 -2.12
C TRP A 219 2.08 -32.09 -3.58
N ILE A 220 2.94 -31.49 -4.41
CA ILE A 220 3.17 -31.94 -5.80
C ILE A 220 3.66 -33.39 -5.84
N VAL A 221 4.63 -33.75 -4.99
CA VAL A 221 5.17 -35.11 -4.91
C VAL A 221 4.09 -36.10 -4.47
N ARG A 222 3.26 -35.74 -3.48
CA ARG A 222 2.15 -36.58 -3.02
C ARG A 222 1.06 -36.71 -4.08
N ALA A 223 0.74 -35.63 -4.78
CA ALA A 223 -0.26 -35.60 -5.85
C ALA A 223 0.07 -36.58 -6.99
N ALA A 224 1.35 -36.85 -7.24
CA ALA A 224 1.77 -37.82 -8.25
C ALA A 224 1.30 -39.26 -7.96
N THR A 225 1.06 -39.62 -6.70
CA THR A 225 0.66 -40.99 -6.28
C THR A 225 -0.70 -41.04 -5.59
N ALA A 226 -1.20 -39.92 -5.08
CA ALA A 226 -2.48 -39.82 -4.41
C ALA A 226 -3.66 -40.23 -5.30
N THR A 227 -4.67 -40.82 -4.68
CA THR A 227 -5.95 -41.19 -5.30
C THR A 227 -7.09 -40.28 -4.86
N ARG A 228 -6.87 -39.47 -3.81
CA ARG A 228 -7.84 -38.54 -3.21
C ARG A 228 -7.13 -37.31 -2.69
N ALA A 229 -7.85 -36.19 -2.60
CA ALA A 229 -7.31 -34.90 -2.17
C ALA A 229 -6.71 -34.93 -0.75
N GLU A 230 -7.30 -35.69 0.16
CA GLU A 230 -6.88 -35.76 1.56
C GLU A 230 -5.48 -36.37 1.72
N GLN A 231 -5.07 -37.23 0.79
CA GLN A 231 -3.73 -37.86 0.78
C GLN A 231 -2.64 -36.88 0.34
N VAL A 232 -3.03 -35.78 -0.31
CA VAL A 232 -2.11 -34.72 -0.74
C VAL A 232 -1.86 -33.75 0.41
N PHE A 233 -2.93 -33.30 1.08
CA PHE A 233 -2.88 -32.24 2.10
C PHE A 233 -2.65 -32.74 3.54
N GLY A 234 -2.70 -34.06 3.76
CA GLY A 234 -2.56 -34.72 5.08
C GLY A 234 -1.14 -34.81 5.62
#